data_AF-A0A955PPS4-F1
#
_entry.id   AF-A0A955PPS4-F1
#
_cell.length_a   1.000
_cell.length_b   1.000
_cell.length_c   1.000
_cell.angle_alpha   90.00
_cell.angle_beta   90.00
_cell.angle_gamma   90.00
#
_symmetry.space_group_name_H-M   'P 1'
#
loop_
_entity.id
_entity.type
_entity.pdbx_description
1 polymer ?
#
loop_
_entity_poly.entity_id
_entity_poly.type
_entity_poly.pdbx_seq_one_letter_code
_entity_poly.pdbx_strand_id
1 'polypeptide(L)'
;MNIPDDELGGHLDVVNEPLVPSYRVTANFEPGIRVNDIQLVSRSNQSNETGLTLPVSWWNQKTSMGPNDIPSPGTFPSDAFHWDTLETLDGGQEMMLTVHPFFYNATTKDATFYQDYSFHIDFVTSTVNIEAVTPTYRSVPVGESQEIDVRLTNTGSAEVRVNVSLEIQDMGSFEIASSQSQNGIVIPAGGSLIRHFSWDPAGSPETFYQIIARVFDSSHLGELDKGYENFRVGRPNLSIKSMSFGSVTPGFIGIGEVADLGMEIEGIGDIPVDGTLTLEIRNVGDGDRVSSWQHKFYELIPGATLTYHTDWDSGGILAGSYQVKGWVDHDGGTTPVETVEFETKRDMQWDWDDLEDVYRHGEKIVGTANLRHPNGSVVEPADTAGISVLRPNLETFVPALNLNTMDPYYSTQFIVTALDPSGIHTLTSTASKIGYKTAMNNRWFVVTEDPFALSATPEVAIADGITPIRVESDVVREGTEEISDGTLITINPLVGSVTTEDASPALGGRQVASSGGRFSFDWLPPTTTALDGFAHAFLGGD
;
A
#
# COMPACT_ATOMS: atom_id res chain seq x y z
N MET A 1 20.64 52.69 8.29
CA MET A 1 19.63 51.87 9.01
C MET A 1 20.07 51.84 10.47
N ASN A 2 19.28 52.37 11.41
CA ASN A 2 19.57 52.22 12.85
C ASN A 2 18.98 50.87 13.27
N ILE A 3 19.85 49.97 13.74
CA ILE A 3 19.55 48.55 13.94
C ILE A 3 19.20 48.32 15.42
N PRO A 4 18.08 47.67 15.77
CA PRO A 4 17.77 47.35 17.17
C PRO A 4 18.68 46.24 17.71
N ASP A 5 19.04 46.42 18.98
CA ASP A 5 19.91 45.58 19.82
C ASP A 5 19.17 44.31 20.29
N ASP A 6 19.93 43.26 20.64
CA ASP A 6 19.63 41.96 21.29
C ASP A 6 19.13 40.70 20.53
N GLU A 7 18.32 40.76 19.46
CA GLU A 7 17.83 39.53 18.76
C GLU A 7 18.74 39.02 17.61
N LEU A 8 19.77 39.78 17.22
CA LEU A 8 20.59 39.51 16.02
C LEU A 8 21.99 38.96 16.30
N GLY A 9 22.36 38.86 17.59
CA GLY A 9 23.65 38.33 18.04
C GLY A 9 23.62 36.81 18.22
N GLY A 10 24.62 36.13 17.67
CA GLY A 10 24.79 34.68 17.78
C GLY A 10 26.25 34.28 17.97
N HIS A 11 26.51 32.99 17.79
CA HIS A 11 27.86 32.44 17.69
C HIS A 11 28.07 31.84 16.31
N LEU A 12 29.31 31.90 15.81
CA LEU A 12 29.70 31.16 14.64
C LEU A 12 30.05 29.73 15.06
N ASP A 13 29.23 28.78 14.62
CA ASP A 13 29.38 27.36 14.92
C ASP A 13 30.02 26.63 13.74
N VAL A 14 31.35 26.48 13.80
CA VAL A 14 32.12 25.63 12.90
C VAL A 14 32.76 24.52 13.72
N VAL A 15 32.50 23.27 13.35
CA VAL A 15 33.00 22.10 14.10
C VAL A 15 34.52 22.17 14.23
N ASN A 16 35.01 21.96 15.46
CA ASN A 16 36.42 22.08 15.86
C ASN A 16 37.00 23.49 15.88
N GLU A 17 36.22 24.53 15.61
CA GLU A 17 36.67 25.92 15.72
C GLU A 17 36.23 26.60 17.03
N PRO A 18 36.93 27.65 17.49
CA PRO A 18 36.56 28.40 18.68
C PRO A 18 35.19 29.07 18.51
N LEU A 19 34.36 29.01 19.55
CA LEU A 19 33.08 29.73 19.62
C LEU A 19 33.34 31.23 19.68
N VAL A 20 33.08 31.92 18.58
CA VAL A 20 33.23 33.37 18.44
C VAL A 20 31.89 34.02 18.16
N PRO A 21 31.65 35.27 18.63
CA PRO A 21 30.43 36.01 18.30
C PRO A 21 30.26 36.22 16.79
N SER A 22 29.03 36.13 16.31
CA SER A 22 28.60 36.53 14.97
C SER A 22 27.39 37.47 15.07
N TYR A 23 27.22 38.31 14.06
CA TYR A 23 26.08 39.23 13.99
C TYR A 23 25.40 39.11 12.63
N ARG A 24 24.10 38.87 12.61
CA ARG A 24 23.35 38.68 11.37
C ARG A 24 22.42 39.85 11.12
N VAL A 25 22.48 40.43 9.94
CA VAL A 25 21.56 41.47 9.47
C VAL A 25 20.77 40.91 8.31
N THR A 26 19.44 41.01 8.38
CA THR A 26 18.57 40.72 7.24
C THR A 26 17.93 42.00 6.71
N ALA A 27 17.72 42.06 5.40
CA ALA A 27 16.96 43.13 4.76
C ALA A 27 16.12 42.57 3.63
N ASN A 28 14.84 42.95 3.59
CA ASN A 28 13.93 42.57 2.52
C ASN A 28 13.92 43.64 1.44
N PHE A 29 14.01 43.18 0.20
CA PHE A 29 13.92 43.97 -1.01
C PHE A 29 12.65 43.58 -1.77
N GLU A 30 11.90 44.60 -2.20
CA GLU A 30 10.67 44.42 -2.97
C GLU A 30 10.94 43.71 -4.31
N PRO A 31 9.93 43.04 -4.89
CA PRO A 31 10.05 42.41 -6.20
C PRO A 31 10.61 43.37 -7.26
N GLY A 32 11.58 42.87 -8.04
CA GLY A 32 12.29 43.65 -9.05
C GLY A 32 13.50 44.44 -8.53
N ILE A 33 13.86 44.34 -7.24
CA ILE A 33 15.16 44.80 -6.75
C ILE A 33 16.09 43.60 -6.56
N ARG A 34 17.30 43.67 -7.14
CA ARG A 34 18.34 42.62 -7.01
C ARG A 34 19.60 43.19 -6.38
N VAL A 35 20.06 42.58 -5.29
CA VAL A 35 21.35 42.87 -4.65
C VAL A 35 22.46 42.19 -5.47
N ASN A 36 23.41 42.99 -5.96
CA ASN A 36 24.50 42.53 -6.80
C ASN A 36 25.80 42.34 -6.02
N ASP A 37 26.08 43.22 -5.05
CA ASP A 37 27.30 43.16 -4.26
C ASP A 37 27.14 43.81 -2.88
N ILE A 38 27.93 43.35 -1.92
CA ILE A 38 28.07 43.97 -0.60
C ILE A 38 29.55 44.12 -0.28
N GLN A 39 29.99 45.36 -0.15
CA GLN A 39 31.38 45.71 0.10
C GLN A 39 31.57 46.26 1.51
N LEU A 40 32.54 45.73 2.24
CA LEU A 40 32.98 46.30 3.50
C LEU A 40 33.76 47.60 3.25
N VAL A 41 33.18 48.72 3.67
CA VAL A 41 33.77 50.06 3.51
C VAL A 41 34.79 50.35 4.60
N SER A 42 34.44 50.04 5.85
CA SER A 42 35.31 50.31 7.00
C SER A 42 34.98 49.44 8.21
N ARG A 43 35.98 49.28 9.07
CA ARG A 43 35.86 48.77 10.43
C ARG A 43 36.51 49.76 11.39
N SER A 44 35.88 50.04 12.53
CA SER A 44 36.42 50.94 13.54
C SER A 44 36.23 50.42 14.97
N ASN A 45 36.76 51.18 15.93
CA ASN A 45 36.74 50.85 17.36
C ASN A 45 37.37 49.48 17.66
N GLN A 46 38.55 49.25 17.08
CA GLN A 46 39.32 48.04 17.33
C GLN A 46 39.75 47.96 18.80
N SER A 47 39.57 46.79 19.39
CA SER A 47 40.14 46.41 20.68
C SER A 47 40.88 45.07 20.53
N ASN A 48 41.91 44.87 21.34
CA ASN A 48 42.70 43.64 21.33
C ASN A 48 42.70 43.05 22.74
N GLU A 49 42.62 41.73 22.81
CA GLU A 49 42.69 40.96 24.04
C GLU A 49 43.73 39.85 23.89
N THR A 50 44.35 39.43 24.99
CA THR A 50 45.40 38.39 24.97
C THR A 50 45.18 37.40 26.10
N GLY A 51 45.64 36.16 25.92
CA GLY A 51 45.50 35.10 26.92
C GLY A 51 44.08 34.51 27.04
N LEU A 52 43.21 34.74 26.06
CA LEU A 52 41.86 34.18 26.05
C LEU A 52 41.90 32.67 25.84
N THR A 53 40.98 31.96 26.47
CA THR A 53 40.77 30.51 26.23
C THR A 53 39.29 30.31 25.95
N LEU A 54 38.96 30.14 24.67
CA LEU A 54 37.59 29.97 24.22
C LEU A 54 37.21 28.49 24.12
N PRO A 55 35.94 28.14 24.41
CA PRO A 55 35.43 26.82 24.10
C PRO A 55 35.39 26.59 22.58
N VAL A 56 35.45 25.33 22.18
CA VAL A 56 35.41 24.89 20.78
C VAL A 56 34.01 24.37 20.45
N SER A 57 33.50 24.67 19.25
CA SER A 57 32.20 24.19 18.77
C SER A 57 32.26 22.73 18.34
N TRP A 58 31.17 22.00 18.55
CA TRP A 58 31.05 20.55 18.41
C TRP A 58 29.61 20.14 18.06
N TRP A 59 29.45 19.11 17.22
CA TRP A 59 28.14 18.67 16.71
C TRP A 59 27.35 17.79 17.71
N ASN A 60 27.96 17.39 18.83
CA ASN A 60 27.38 16.53 19.85
C ASN A 60 27.84 16.92 21.27
N GLN A 61 27.06 16.58 22.30
CA GLN A 61 27.43 16.80 23.72
C GLN A 61 28.65 15.94 24.11
N LYS A 62 29.87 16.36 23.75
CA LYS A 62 31.04 15.50 23.96
C LYS A 62 31.68 15.61 25.34
N THR A 63 31.27 16.40 26.33
CA THR A 63 31.93 16.56 27.67
C THR A 63 33.46 16.82 27.77
N SER A 64 34.31 16.52 26.78
CA SER A 64 35.76 16.77 26.75
C SER A 64 36.32 16.75 25.32
N MET A 65 37.38 17.54 25.09
CA MET A 65 38.11 17.56 23.82
C MET A 65 38.87 16.24 23.60
N GLY A 66 38.71 15.65 22.42
CA GLY A 66 39.52 14.53 21.93
C GLY A 66 40.78 15.00 21.20
N PRO A 67 41.75 14.10 20.95
CA PRO A 67 43.04 14.43 20.33
C PRO A 67 42.95 14.98 18.89
N ASN A 68 41.78 14.88 18.24
CA ASN A 68 41.54 15.38 16.88
C ASN A 68 40.71 16.68 16.86
N ASP A 69 40.38 17.25 18.02
CA ASP A 69 39.57 18.48 18.15
C ASP A 69 40.50 19.70 18.25
N ILE A 70 41.39 19.87 17.25
CA ILE A 70 42.38 20.95 17.21
C ILE A 70 41.85 22.07 16.31
N PRO A 71 41.64 23.30 16.83
CA PRO A 71 41.30 24.47 16.02
C PRO A 71 42.25 24.69 14.85
N SER A 72 41.76 25.28 13.76
CA SER A 72 42.62 25.61 12.64
C SER A 72 43.75 26.55 13.08
N PRO A 73 44.98 26.36 12.57
CA PRO A 73 46.06 27.27 12.86
C PRO A 73 45.79 28.66 12.25
N GLY A 74 46.07 29.71 13.01
CA GLY A 74 45.89 31.09 12.55
C GLY A 74 44.71 31.78 13.21
N THR A 75 44.17 32.79 12.53
CA THR A 75 43.07 33.62 13.03
C THR A 75 41.74 33.12 12.46
N PHE A 76 40.77 32.89 13.35
CA PHE A 76 39.41 32.48 13.02
C PHE A 76 38.39 33.55 13.46
N PRO A 77 37.40 33.91 12.64
CA PRO A 77 37.18 33.50 11.25
C PRO A 77 38.23 34.09 10.30
N SER A 78 38.38 33.53 9.10
CA SER A 78 39.34 34.04 8.09
C SER A 78 38.88 35.31 7.38
N ASP A 79 37.57 35.53 7.37
CA ASP A 79 36.85 36.55 6.63
C ASP A 79 36.06 37.45 7.59
N ALA A 80 35.87 38.71 7.20
CA ALA A 80 35.22 39.69 8.08
C ALA A 80 33.70 39.67 8.02
N PHE A 81 33.16 39.13 6.93
CA PHE A 81 31.74 38.99 6.70
C PHE A 81 31.52 38.01 5.54
N HIS A 82 30.31 37.50 5.46
CA HIS A 82 29.77 36.80 4.30
C HIS A 82 28.32 37.25 4.10
N TRP A 83 27.83 37.22 2.87
CA TRP A 83 26.45 37.54 2.56
C TRP A 83 25.87 36.55 1.57
N ASP A 84 24.56 36.37 1.66
CA ASP A 84 23.78 35.55 0.75
C ASP A 84 22.41 36.22 0.53
N THR A 85 21.67 35.74 -0.46
CA THR A 85 20.31 36.20 -0.73
C THR A 85 19.38 35.05 -0.99
N LEU A 86 18.18 35.13 -0.42
CA LEU A 86 17.09 34.20 -0.65
C LEU A 86 16.00 34.90 -1.44
N GLU A 87 15.50 34.25 -2.49
CA GLU A 87 14.32 34.73 -3.20
C GLU A 87 13.04 34.40 -2.42
N THR A 88 12.16 35.37 -2.27
CA THR A 88 10.88 35.19 -1.56
C THR A 88 9.78 34.77 -2.54
N LEU A 89 8.71 34.14 -2.04
CA LEU A 89 7.62 33.61 -2.88
C LEU A 89 6.89 34.68 -3.72
N ASP A 90 6.96 35.94 -3.33
CA ASP A 90 6.40 37.09 -4.04
C ASP A 90 7.36 37.68 -5.10
N GLY A 91 8.54 37.09 -5.29
CA GLY A 91 9.58 37.54 -6.23
C GLY A 91 10.49 38.64 -5.67
N GLY A 92 10.39 38.93 -4.37
CA GLY A 92 11.33 39.78 -3.65
C GLY A 92 12.63 39.06 -3.31
N GLN A 93 13.50 39.72 -2.56
CA GLN A 93 14.78 39.16 -2.13
C GLN A 93 15.03 39.48 -0.65
N GLU A 94 15.25 38.45 0.16
CA GLU A 94 15.79 38.59 1.51
C GLU A 94 17.32 38.51 1.43
N MET A 95 18.01 39.60 1.74
CA MET A 95 19.45 39.61 1.91
C MET A 95 19.81 39.24 3.34
N MET A 96 20.81 38.37 3.50
CA MET A 96 21.37 37.99 4.79
C MET A 96 22.87 38.30 4.81
N LEU A 97 23.27 39.25 5.64
CA LEU A 97 24.66 39.62 5.89
C LEU A 97 25.09 39.09 7.26
N THR A 98 26.07 38.20 7.30
CA THR A 98 26.70 37.73 8.54
C THR A 98 28.05 38.42 8.72
N VAL A 99 28.19 39.16 9.81
CA VAL A 99 29.40 39.91 10.17
C VAL A 99 30.15 39.16 11.27
N HIS A 100 31.47 39.09 11.13
CA HIS A 100 32.39 38.51 12.11
C HIS A 100 33.12 39.64 12.85
N PRO A 101 32.64 40.07 14.02
CA PRO A 101 33.26 41.16 14.76
C PRO A 101 34.50 40.72 15.54
N PHE A 102 34.67 39.43 15.80
CA PHE A 102 35.67 38.88 16.71
C PHE A 102 36.58 37.85 16.00
N PHE A 103 37.88 38.13 15.99
CA PHE A 103 38.92 37.34 15.35
C PHE A 103 39.86 36.78 16.40
N TYR A 104 40.02 35.47 16.48
CA TYR A 104 40.76 34.80 17.54
C TYR A 104 41.79 33.82 17.00
N ASN A 105 42.97 33.80 17.62
CA ASN A 105 44.02 32.84 17.31
C ASN A 105 44.16 31.84 18.47
N ALA A 106 43.76 30.59 18.23
CA ALA A 106 43.79 29.55 19.26
C ALA A 106 45.22 29.17 19.72
N THR A 107 46.24 29.43 18.89
CA THR A 107 47.64 29.14 19.20
C THR A 107 48.27 30.21 20.09
N THR A 108 48.07 31.49 19.75
CA THR A 108 48.65 32.62 20.51
C THR A 108 47.77 33.08 21.66
N LYS A 109 46.48 32.73 21.62
CA LYS A 109 45.42 33.19 22.55
C LYS A 109 45.11 34.68 22.44
N ASP A 110 45.47 35.29 21.32
CA ASP A 110 45.17 36.69 21.04
C ASP A 110 43.83 36.80 20.31
N ALA A 111 43.11 37.88 20.58
CA ALA A 111 41.90 38.25 19.85
C ALA A 111 41.92 39.71 19.43
N THR A 112 41.29 39.99 18.30
CA THR A 112 40.98 41.33 17.80
C THR A 112 39.47 41.44 17.64
N PHE A 113 38.89 42.52 18.16
CA PHE A 113 37.46 42.79 18.08
C PHE A 113 37.22 44.17 17.47
N TYR A 114 36.29 44.25 16.51
CA TYR A 114 35.83 45.49 15.90
C TYR A 114 34.37 45.72 16.28
N GLN A 115 34.03 46.91 16.76
CA GLN A 115 32.66 47.23 17.20
C GLN A 115 31.81 47.80 16.07
N ASP A 116 32.43 48.53 15.14
CA ASP A 116 31.71 49.21 14.07
C ASP A 116 32.08 48.61 12.72
N TYR A 117 31.05 48.36 11.91
CA TYR A 117 31.17 47.95 10.52
C TYR A 117 30.31 48.85 9.64
N SER A 118 30.86 49.30 8.52
CA SER A 118 30.13 50.03 7.50
C SER A 118 30.19 49.28 6.18
N PHE A 119 29.04 49.07 5.56
CA PHE A 119 28.91 48.37 4.28
C PHE A 119 28.32 49.28 3.20
N HIS A 120 28.75 49.06 1.96
CA HIS A 120 28.10 49.56 0.77
C HIS A 120 27.34 48.39 0.15
N ILE A 121 26.09 48.62 -0.23
CA ILE A 121 25.23 47.59 -0.85
C ILE A 121 24.90 48.11 -2.24
N ASP A 122 25.35 47.37 -3.25
CA ASP A 122 25.04 47.61 -4.64
C ASP A 122 23.82 46.79 -5.02
N PHE A 123 22.77 47.47 -5.47
CA PHE A 123 21.54 46.84 -5.95
C PHE A 123 21.05 47.52 -7.22
N VAL A 124 20.30 46.77 -8.03
CA VAL A 124 19.65 47.27 -9.25
C VAL A 124 18.14 47.11 -9.14
N THR A 125 17.41 48.09 -9.68
CA THR A 125 15.97 47.96 -9.92
C THR A 125 15.77 47.50 -11.36
N SER A 126 15.20 46.31 -11.53
CA SER A 126 14.95 45.65 -12.80
C SER A 126 13.46 45.61 -13.10
N THR A 127 13.10 45.86 -14.36
CA THR A 127 11.77 45.55 -14.90
C THR A 127 11.75 44.21 -15.64
N VAL A 128 12.90 43.54 -15.72
CA VAL A 128 13.07 42.26 -16.41
C VAL A 128 12.98 41.13 -15.39
N ASN A 129 12.21 40.10 -15.72
CA ASN A 129 11.99 38.93 -14.88
C ASN A 129 12.06 37.63 -15.71
N ILE A 130 12.70 36.60 -15.15
CA ILE A 130 12.65 35.20 -15.58
C ILE A 130 11.36 34.63 -14.99
N GLU A 131 10.35 34.47 -15.83
CA GLU A 131 9.07 33.90 -15.43
C GLU A 131 9.17 32.38 -15.23
N ALA A 132 10.02 31.71 -16.01
CA ALA A 132 10.24 30.27 -15.92
C ALA A 132 11.57 29.84 -16.55
N VAL A 133 12.17 28.81 -15.97
CA VAL A 133 13.24 28.00 -16.58
C VAL A 133 12.67 26.60 -16.76
N THR A 134 12.46 26.17 -18.00
CA THR A 134 11.72 24.93 -18.31
C THR A 134 12.61 23.97 -19.08
N PRO A 135 13.18 22.95 -18.42
CA PRO A 135 13.81 21.84 -19.12
C PRO A 135 12.73 20.96 -19.77
N THR A 136 13.05 20.43 -20.94
CA THR A 136 12.22 19.44 -21.64
C THR A 136 12.04 18.15 -20.84
N TYR A 137 13.11 17.64 -20.22
CA TYR A 137 13.06 16.46 -19.35
C TYR A 137 13.33 16.85 -17.89
N ARG A 138 12.54 16.28 -16.96
CA ARG A 138 12.93 16.25 -15.53
C ARG A 138 13.98 15.17 -15.26
N SER A 139 14.01 14.13 -16.08
CA SER A 139 15.02 13.07 -16.10
C SER A 139 15.41 12.78 -17.55
N VAL A 140 16.56 13.31 -17.95
CA VAL A 140 17.10 13.20 -19.31
C VAL A 140 17.47 11.74 -19.57
N PRO A 141 16.88 11.10 -20.59
CA PRO A 141 17.29 9.75 -20.92
C PRO A 141 18.76 9.66 -21.32
N VAL A 142 19.42 8.54 -21.03
CA VAL A 142 20.81 8.34 -21.42
C VAL A 142 20.95 8.47 -22.95
N GLY A 143 21.83 9.38 -23.39
CA GLY A 143 22.10 9.65 -24.80
C GLY A 143 21.20 10.71 -25.45
N GLU A 144 20.25 11.29 -24.73
CA GLU A 144 19.42 12.40 -25.20
C GLU A 144 20.00 13.76 -24.78
N SER A 145 19.76 14.80 -25.58
CA SER A 145 20.06 16.19 -25.23
C SER A 145 18.97 16.81 -24.37
N GLN A 146 19.36 17.74 -23.50
CA GLN A 146 18.47 18.53 -22.67
C GLN A 146 18.23 19.90 -23.31
N GLU A 147 17.01 20.14 -23.79
CA GLU A 147 16.57 21.46 -24.28
C GLU A 147 15.95 22.26 -23.14
N ILE A 148 16.34 23.52 -22.99
CA ILE A 148 15.94 24.40 -21.88
C ILE A 148 15.37 25.70 -22.44
N ASP A 149 14.15 26.01 -22.02
CA ASP A 149 13.46 27.24 -22.34
C ASP A 149 13.54 28.22 -21.16
N VAL A 150 14.11 29.40 -21.39
CA VAL A 150 14.11 30.50 -20.43
C VAL A 150 13.09 31.54 -20.90
N ARG A 151 12.02 31.71 -20.13
CA ARG A 151 10.96 32.67 -20.41
C ARG A 151 11.24 33.98 -19.69
N LEU A 152 11.36 35.05 -20.46
CA LEU A 152 11.70 36.39 -20.00
C LEU A 152 10.51 37.32 -20.21
N THR A 153 10.31 38.22 -19.25
CA THR A 153 9.29 39.27 -19.31
C THR A 153 9.92 40.62 -19.00
N ASN A 154 9.38 41.69 -19.58
CA ASN A 154 9.73 43.06 -19.26
C ASN A 154 8.45 43.82 -18.88
N THR A 155 8.29 44.17 -17.62
CA THR A 155 7.14 44.92 -17.10
C THR A 155 7.28 46.43 -17.30
N GLY A 156 8.43 46.88 -17.81
CA GLY A 156 8.74 48.28 -18.03
C GLY A 156 8.05 48.87 -19.26
N SER A 157 7.93 50.20 -19.25
CA SER A 157 7.30 50.96 -20.35
C SER A 157 8.23 51.22 -21.54
N ALA A 158 9.48 50.77 -21.49
CA ALA A 158 10.47 50.89 -22.56
C ALA A 158 11.04 49.51 -22.90
N GLU A 159 11.54 49.36 -24.13
CA GLU A 159 12.30 48.16 -24.49
C GLU A 159 13.59 48.07 -23.67
N VAL A 160 14.01 46.86 -23.34
CA VAL A 160 15.26 46.61 -22.61
C VAL A 160 16.12 45.65 -23.42
N ARG A 161 17.42 45.95 -23.49
CA ARG A 161 18.42 45.05 -24.06
C ARG A 161 19.18 44.37 -22.94
N VAL A 162 19.19 43.04 -22.97
CA VAL A 162 19.79 42.18 -21.94
C VAL A 162 20.72 41.13 -22.53
N ASN A 163 21.51 40.53 -21.67
CA ASN A 163 22.27 39.31 -21.96
C ASN A 163 21.76 38.20 -21.04
N VAL A 164 21.70 36.97 -21.52
CA VAL A 164 21.22 35.83 -20.74
C VAL A 164 22.35 34.81 -20.67
N SER A 165 22.70 34.39 -19.46
CA SER A 165 23.62 33.29 -19.20
C SER A 165 22.84 32.11 -18.63
N LEU A 166 23.22 30.91 -19.04
CA LEU A 166 22.70 29.66 -18.52
C LEU A 166 23.87 28.78 -18.11
N GLU A 167 23.91 28.39 -16.85
CA GLU A 167 24.87 27.44 -16.30
C GLU A 167 24.15 26.17 -15.89
N ILE A 168 24.80 25.03 -16.14
CA ILE A 168 24.36 23.73 -15.66
C ILE A 168 25.40 23.26 -14.67
N GLN A 169 24.99 23.12 -13.42
CA GLN A 169 25.85 22.77 -12.30
C GLN A 169 25.46 21.41 -11.75
N ASP A 170 26.44 20.54 -11.53
CA ASP A 170 26.26 19.29 -10.79
C ASP A 170 25.95 19.63 -9.33
N MET A 171 24.83 19.13 -8.79
CA MET A 171 24.39 19.47 -7.42
C MET A 171 25.18 18.76 -6.31
N GLY A 172 25.91 17.69 -6.63
CA GLY A 172 26.75 16.96 -5.69
C GLY A 172 28.18 17.50 -5.61
N SER A 173 28.77 17.81 -6.76
CA SER A 173 30.15 18.33 -6.84
C SER A 173 30.24 19.86 -6.89
N PHE A 174 29.15 20.54 -7.21
CA PHE A 174 29.08 21.97 -7.53
C PHE A 174 29.93 22.40 -8.74
N GLU A 175 30.44 21.45 -9.54
CA GLU A 175 31.17 21.75 -10.77
C GLU A 175 30.21 22.19 -11.88
N ILE A 176 30.65 23.16 -12.68
CA ILE A 176 29.90 23.65 -13.85
C ILE A 176 30.12 22.67 -15.01
N ALA A 177 29.09 21.91 -15.35
CA ALA A 177 29.10 20.98 -16.48
C ALA A 177 28.95 21.70 -17.82
N SER A 178 28.22 22.82 -17.86
CA SER A 178 28.07 23.64 -19.06
C SER A 178 27.79 25.09 -18.72
N SER A 179 28.26 26.01 -19.56
CA SER A 179 27.92 27.42 -19.51
C SER A 179 27.67 27.94 -20.92
N GLN A 180 26.54 28.61 -21.11
CA GLN A 180 26.10 29.16 -22.39
C GLN A 180 25.61 30.59 -22.19
N SER A 181 25.79 31.44 -23.20
CA SER A 181 25.33 32.83 -23.12
C SER A 181 24.79 33.32 -24.44
N GLN A 182 23.73 34.12 -24.38
CA GLN A 182 23.12 34.80 -25.52
C GLN A 182 23.09 36.29 -25.24
N ASN A 183 23.70 37.07 -26.13
CA ASN A 183 23.90 38.51 -25.92
C ASN A 183 22.98 39.36 -26.80
N GLY A 184 22.70 40.59 -26.35
CA GLY A 184 21.99 41.59 -27.16
C GLY A 184 20.50 41.28 -27.37
N ILE A 185 19.89 40.56 -26.45
CA ILE A 185 18.48 40.17 -26.49
C ILE A 185 17.62 41.40 -26.22
N VAL A 186 16.70 41.72 -27.13
CA VAL A 186 15.75 42.83 -26.97
C VAL A 186 14.41 42.29 -26.50
N ILE A 187 13.93 42.77 -25.35
CA ILE A 187 12.61 42.47 -24.80
C ILE A 187 11.72 43.70 -24.97
N PRO A 188 10.59 43.60 -25.70
CA PRO A 188 9.68 44.74 -25.89
C PRO A 188 9.14 45.30 -24.57
N ALA A 189 8.74 46.57 -24.57
CA ALA A 189 8.02 47.18 -23.45
C ALA A 189 6.73 46.41 -23.14
N GLY A 190 6.52 46.02 -21.88
CA GLY A 190 5.38 45.18 -21.47
C GLY A 190 5.37 43.78 -22.13
N GLY A 191 6.46 43.36 -22.75
CA GLY A 191 6.55 42.17 -23.59
C GLY A 191 7.09 40.94 -22.88
N SER A 192 7.00 39.79 -23.55
CA SER A 192 7.61 38.52 -23.14
C SER A 192 8.30 37.83 -24.32
N LEU A 193 9.18 36.89 -23.99
CA LEU A 193 10.11 36.26 -24.92
C LEU A 193 10.54 34.91 -24.37
N ILE A 194 10.80 33.94 -25.25
CA ILE A 194 11.43 32.67 -24.88
C ILE A 194 12.82 32.58 -25.52
N ARG A 195 13.78 32.03 -24.78
CA ARG A 195 15.13 31.73 -25.22
C ARG A 195 15.42 30.26 -25.05
N HIS A 196 15.96 29.65 -26.09
CA HIS A 196 16.23 28.22 -26.15
C HIS A 196 17.72 27.98 -25.97
N PHE A 197 18.05 27.00 -25.13
CA PHE A 197 19.40 26.50 -24.89
C PHE A 197 19.38 24.98 -25.02
N SER A 198 20.49 24.38 -25.47
CA SER A 198 20.62 22.93 -25.64
C SER A 198 21.88 22.46 -24.95
N TRP A 199 21.79 21.40 -24.16
CA TRP A 199 22.92 20.77 -23.50
C TRP A 199 23.00 19.28 -23.83
N ASP A 200 24.18 18.83 -24.23
CA ASP A 200 24.48 17.41 -24.40
C ASP A 200 25.11 16.86 -23.11
N PRO A 201 24.42 15.97 -22.37
CA PRO A 201 24.94 15.39 -21.14
C PRO A 201 25.99 14.31 -21.38
N ALA A 202 26.34 13.95 -22.62
CA ALA A 202 27.29 12.88 -22.92
C ALA A 202 28.60 13.03 -22.14
N GLY A 203 28.94 11.99 -21.35
CA GLY A 203 30.13 11.96 -20.50
C GLY A 203 29.99 12.64 -19.14
N SER A 204 28.84 13.25 -18.85
CA SER A 204 28.53 13.82 -17.54
C SER A 204 27.98 12.74 -16.59
N PRO A 205 28.23 12.82 -15.27
CA PRO A 205 27.67 11.88 -14.30
C PRO A 205 26.13 11.80 -14.32
N GLU A 206 25.58 10.61 -14.08
CA GLU A 206 24.14 10.34 -14.03
C GLU A 206 23.54 10.76 -12.67
N THR A 207 23.52 12.07 -12.44
CA THR A 207 23.14 12.69 -11.15
C THR A 207 22.16 13.85 -11.34
N PHE A 208 21.83 14.53 -10.25
CA PHE A 208 21.03 15.76 -10.25
C PHE A 208 21.87 16.97 -10.66
N TYR A 209 21.29 17.79 -11.51
CA TYR A 209 21.84 19.05 -11.99
C TYR A 209 20.87 20.19 -11.69
N GLN A 210 21.43 21.36 -11.45
CA GLN A 210 20.71 22.62 -11.36
C GLN A 210 21.02 23.46 -12.60
N ILE A 211 19.96 23.99 -13.21
CA ILE A 211 20.03 25.03 -14.22
C ILE A 211 20.02 26.36 -13.48
N ILE A 212 20.97 27.22 -13.76
CA ILE A 212 21.05 28.58 -13.23
C ILE A 212 20.98 29.55 -14.42
N ALA A 213 19.81 30.12 -14.63
CA ALA A 213 19.60 31.18 -15.63
C ALA A 213 19.81 32.54 -14.97
N ARG A 214 20.62 33.39 -15.59
CA ARG A 214 20.88 34.77 -15.15
C ARG A 214 20.63 35.73 -16.29
N VAL A 215 19.96 36.84 -16.00
CA VAL A 215 19.79 37.95 -16.92
C VAL A 215 20.67 39.09 -16.45
N PHE A 216 21.50 39.62 -17.34
CA PHE A 216 22.34 40.77 -17.09
C PHE A 216 21.92 41.96 -17.95
N ASP A 217 22.26 43.15 -17.49
CA ASP A 217 22.22 44.33 -18.34
C ASP A 217 23.11 44.18 -19.58
N SER A 218 22.94 45.08 -20.55
CA SER A 218 23.69 45.04 -21.80
C SER A 218 25.22 45.18 -21.64
N SER A 219 25.70 45.63 -20.47
CA SER A 219 27.12 45.74 -20.13
C SER A 219 27.69 44.56 -19.32
N HIS A 220 26.84 43.57 -18.96
CA HIS A 220 27.16 42.42 -18.12
C HIS A 220 27.58 42.75 -16.68
N LEU A 221 27.26 43.95 -16.17
CA LEU A 221 27.73 44.40 -14.85
C LEU A 221 26.66 44.30 -13.77
N GLY A 222 25.38 44.52 -14.10
CA GLY A 222 24.26 44.32 -13.18
C GLY A 222 23.46 43.05 -13.52
N GLU A 223 23.35 42.13 -12.57
CA GLU A 223 22.38 41.03 -12.64
C GLU A 223 20.98 41.63 -12.45
N LEU A 224 20.17 41.54 -13.50
CA LEU A 224 18.80 42.05 -13.52
C LEU A 224 17.83 41.05 -12.93
N ASP A 225 18.11 39.75 -13.14
CA ASP A 225 17.31 38.68 -12.57
C ASP A 225 17.99 37.31 -12.61
N LYS A 226 17.51 36.37 -11.80
CA LYS A 226 18.04 35.01 -11.67
C LYS A 226 16.94 33.99 -11.45
N GLY A 227 17.03 32.84 -12.10
CA GLY A 227 16.07 31.75 -11.99
C GLY A 227 16.76 30.40 -11.96
N TYR A 228 16.12 29.44 -11.30
CA TYR A 228 16.64 28.09 -11.10
C TYR A 228 15.63 27.05 -11.53
N GLU A 229 16.10 25.91 -12.02
CA GLU A 229 15.28 24.69 -12.14
C GLU A 229 16.20 23.48 -12.01
N ASN A 230 15.69 22.39 -11.43
CA ASN A 230 16.46 21.16 -11.23
C ASN A 230 15.99 20.07 -12.18
N PHE A 231 16.93 19.22 -12.58
CA PHE A 231 16.65 18.03 -13.37
C PHE A 231 17.71 16.96 -13.08
N ARG A 232 17.56 15.76 -13.66
CA ARG A 232 18.50 14.66 -13.50
C ARG A 232 18.96 14.13 -14.86
N VAL A 233 20.21 13.68 -14.95
CA VAL A 233 20.69 12.87 -16.08
C VAL A 233 20.54 11.39 -15.72
N GLY A 234 19.88 10.63 -16.58
CA GLY A 234 19.46 9.26 -16.31
C GLY A 234 18.15 9.20 -15.51
N ARG A 235 17.39 8.14 -15.75
CA ARG A 235 16.08 7.82 -15.19
C ARG A 235 16.19 6.53 -14.37
N PRO A 236 16.43 6.63 -13.05
CA PRO A 236 16.33 5.48 -12.17
C PRO A 236 14.85 5.13 -12.01
N ASN A 237 14.44 3.94 -12.44
CA ASN A 237 13.05 3.53 -12.31
C ASN A 237 12.92 2.02 -12.10
N LEU A 238 11.96 1.64 -11.27
CA LEU A 238 11.69 0.26 -10.89
C LEU A 238 10.22 -0.06 -11.09
N SER A 239 9.93 -1.33 -11.32
CA SER A 239 8.56 -1.85 -11.31
C SER A 239 8.51 -3.11 -10.47
N ILE A 240 7.43 -3.27 -9.69
CA ILE A 240 7.13 -4.54 -9.04
C ILE A 240 6.51 -5.45 -10.10
N LYS A 241 7.16 -6.57 -10.39
CA LYS A 241 6.67 -7.57 -11.36
C LYS A 241 5.66 -8.50 -10.74
N SER A 242 5.93 -8.93 -9.52
CA SER A 242 5.08 -9.85 -8.79
C SER A 242 5.29 -9.69 -7.29
N MET A 243 4.23 -9.96 -6.54
CA MET A 243 4.27 -10.14 -5.10
C MET A 243 3.56 -11.46 -4.79
N SER A 244 4.17 -12.30 -3.97
CA SER A 244 3.65 -13.62 -3.62
C SER A 244 3.47 -13.78 -2.12
N PHE A 245 2.38 -14.44 -1.76
CA PHE A 245 2.06 -14.88 -0.40
C PHE A 245 1.81 -16.39 -0.45
N GLY A 246 2.81 -17.17 -0.06
CA GLY A 246 2.79 -18.63 -0.09
C GLY A 246 2.35 -19.20 1.25
N SER A 247 1.05 -19.38 1.42
CA SER A 247 0.46 -20.16 2.50
C SER A 247 0.02 -21.55 2.01
N VAL A 248 -0.25 -22.47 2.93
CA VAL A 248 -0.79 -23.81 2.67
C VAL A 248 -2.16 -23.73 1.99
N THR A 249 -2.99 -22.74 2.38
CA THR A 249 -4.31 -22.49 1.79
C THR A 249 -4.38 -21.07 1.23
N PRO A 250 -4.42 -20.87 -0.10
CA PRO A 250 -4.42 -19.54 -0.70
C PRO A 250 -5.47 -18.59 -0.11
N GLY A 251 -5.06 -17.39 0.27
CA GLY A 251 -5.90 -16.37 0.92
C GLY A 251 -6.11 -16.56 2.43
N PHE A 252 -5.58 -17.64 3.00
CA PHE A 252 -5.69 -17.95 4.42
C PHE A 252 -4.34 -18.33 5.01
N ILE A 253 -4.16 -18.08 6.30
CA ILE A 253 -3.01 -18.60 7.04
C ILE A 253 -3.44 -19.16 8.39
N GLY A 254 -3.07 -20.41 8.65
CA GLY A 254 -3.28 -21.03 9.96
C GLY A 254 -2.44 -20.34 11.03
N ILE A 255 -2.91 -20.30 12.27
CA ILE A 255 -2.12 -19.75 13.39
C ILE A 255 -0.92 -20.68 13.66
N GLY A 256 0.29 -20.13 13.64
CA GLY A 256 1.54 -20.87 13.77
C GLY A 256 2.01 -21.54 12.47
N GLU A 257 1.38 -21.21 11.34
CA GLU A 257 1.87 -21.56 10.02
C GLU A 257 3.02 -20.61 9.61
N VAL A 258 3.99 -21.14 8.87
CA VAL A 258 5.04 -20.34 8.23
C VAL A 258 4.63 -20.08 6.79
N ALA A 259 4.47 -18.81 6.43
CA ALA A 259 4.21 -18.40 5.05
C ALA A 259 5.46 -17.80 4.40
N ASP A 260 5.66 -18.10 3.11
CA ASP A 260 6.70 -17.48 2.28
C ASP A 260 6.19 -16.17 1.69
N LEU A 261 6.89 -15.07 1.94
CA LEU A 261 6.62 -13.76 1.36
C LEU A 261 7.66 -13.48 0.30
N GLY A 262 7.21 -13.30 -0.95
CA GLY A 262 8.08 -13.01 -2.08
C GLY A 262 7.74 -11.69 -2.76
N MET A 263 8.76 -10.99 -3.26
CA MET A 263 8.56 -9.87 -4.18
C MET A 263 9.66 -9.87 -5.24
N GLU A 264 9.24 -9.72 -6.50
CA GLU A 264 10.12 -9.59 -7.65
C GLU A 264 10.02 -8.18 -8.22
N ILE A 265 11.17 -7.55 -8.42
CA ILE A 265 11.28 -6.19 -8.95
C ILE A 265 12.15 -6.19 -10.20
N GLU A 266 11.85 -5.29 -11.15
CA GLU A 266 12.61 -5.10 -12.39
C GLU A 266 13.10 -3.66 -12.51
N GLY A 267 14.35 -3.49 -12.94
CA GLY A 267 14.86 -2.19 -13.40
C GLY A 267 14.25 -1.78 -14.73
N ILE A 268 13.32 -0.82 -14.72
CA ILE A 268 12.68 -0.28 -15.95
C ILE A 268 13.22 1.10 -16.35
N GLY A 269 14.23 1.58 -15.61
CA GLY A 269 14.99 2.78 -15.93
C GLY A 269 15.97 2.59 -17.09
N ASP A 270 16.82 3.59 -17.30
CA ASP A 270 17.92 3.54 -18.27
C ASP A 270 19.31 3.60 -17.60
N ILE A 271 19.35 3.66 -16.27
CA ILE A 271 20.54 3.59 -15.44
C ILE A 271 20.37 2.57 -14.31
N PRO A 272 21.46 2.07 -13.71
CA PRO A 272 21.40 1.22 -12.51
C PRO A 272 20.69 1.94 -11.35
N VAL A 273 19.98 1.17 -10.54
CA VAL A 273 19.20 1.70 -9.42
C VAL A 273 19.58 0.99 -8.11
N ASP A 274 19.82 1.80 -7.09
CA ASP A 274 19.93 1.37 -5.70
C ASP A 274 18.59 1.58 -5.00
N GLY A 275 18.28 0.75 -4.00
CA GLY A 275 17.04 0.91 -3.27
C GLY A 275 16.87 0.02 -2.05
N THR A 276 15.75 0.22 -1.38
CA THR A 276 15.30 -0.59 -0.25
C THR A 276 13.91 -1.14 -0.55
N LEU A 277 13.85 -2.45 -0.72
CA LEU A 277 12.62 -3.21 -0.82
C LEU A 277 12.03 -3.39 0.58
N THR A 278 10.74 -3.10 0.76
CA THR A 278 10.04 -3.32 2.03
C THR A 278 8.84 -4.24 1.83
N LEU A 279 8.73 -5.25 2.69
CA LEU A 279 7.54 -6.06 2.89
C LEU A 279 6.99 -5.80 4.29
N GLU A 280 5.68 -5.66 4.43
CA GLU A 280 5.04 -5.35 5.71
C GLU A 280 3.68 -6.04 5.84
N ILE A 281 3.39 -6.60 7.02
CA ILE A 281 2.07 -7.15 7.35
C ILE A 281 1.34 -6.17 8.26
N ARG A 282 0.08 -5.88 7.92
CA ARG A 282 -0.82 -5.07 8.73
C ARG A 282 -2.15 -5.76 8.98
N ASN A 283 -2.73 -5.48 10.14
CA ASN A 283 -4.14 -5.75 10.39
C ASN A 283 -4.99 -4.73 9.62
N VAL A 284 -6.04 -5.20 8.94
CA VAL A 284 -6.92 -4.35 8.11
C VAL A 284 -7.85 -3.48 8.96
N GLY A 285 -8.26 -3.96 10.14
CA GLY A 285 -9.24 -3.28 11.00
C GLY A 285 -8.71 -2.02 11.68
N ASP A 286 -7.52 -2.10 12.28
CA ASP A 286 -6.88 -0.98 13.00
C ASP A 286 -5.70 -0.35 12.23
N GLY A 287 -5.18 -1.04 11.20
CA GLY A 287 -4.01 -0.60 10.44
C GLY A 287 -2.68 -0.87 11.14
N ASP A 288 -2.68 -1.59 12.26
CA ASP A 288 -1.49 -1.86 13.07
C ASP A 288 -0.52 -2.77 12.32
N ARG A 289 0.76 -2.42 12.43
CA ARG A 289 1.84 -3.19 11.82
C ARG A 289 2.17 -4.41 12.68
N VAL A 290 2.03 -5.58 12.09
CA VAL A 290 2.34 -6.88 12.72
C VAL A 290 3.82 -7.23 12.54
N SER A 291 4.35 -7.06 11.34
CA SER A 291 5.74 -7.41 10.99
C SER A 291 6.23 -6.61 9.79
N SER A 292 7.54 -6.44 9.65
CA SER A 292 8.16 -5.72 8.55
C SER A 292 9.56 -6.22 8.27
N TRP A 293 9.91 -6.30 6.99
CA TRP A 293 11.20 -6.72 6.47
C TRP A 293 11.69 -5.71 5.46
N GLN A 294 13.00 -5.45 5.50
CA GLN A 294 13.66 -4.55 4.55
C GLN A 294 14.86 -5.25 3.94
N HIS A 295 15.00 -5.11 2.63
CA HIS A 295 16.14 -5.63 1.87
C HIS A 295 16.75 -4.51 1.02
N LYS A 296 18.00 -4.15 1.34
CA LYS A 296 18.78 -3.20 0.53
C LYS A 296 19.43 -3.93 -0.63
N PHE A 297 19.35 -3.33 -1.81
CA PHE A 297 20.04 -3.78 -3.01
C PHE A 297 20.78 -2.61 -3.66
N TYR A 298 21.76 -2.95 -4.50
CA TYR A 298 22.62 -1.99 -5.18
C TYR A 298 22.80 -2.40 -6.63
N GLU A 299 22.92 -1.42 -7.51
CA GLU A 299 23.23 -1.55 -8.93
C GLU A 299 22.29 -2.49 -9.69
N LEU A 300 20.98 -2.42 -9.45
CA LEU A 300 20.02 -3.17 -10.27
C LEU A 300 19.95 -2.52 -11.66
N ILE A 301 20.67 -3.12 -12.61
CA ILE A 301 20.79 -2.60 -13.98
C ILE A 301 19.46 -2.66 -14.75
N PRO A 302 19.26 -1.79 -15.77
CA PRO A 302 18.09 -1.84 -16.64
C PRO A 302 17.82 -3.22 -17.24
N GLY A 303 16.57 -3.68 -17.15
CA GLY A 303 16.08 -4.97 -17.62
C GLY A 303 16.42 -6.16 -16.71
N ALA A 304 17.22 -5.98 -15.65
CA ALA A 304 17.47 -7.05 -14.69
C ALA A 304 16.34 -7.15 -13.66
N THR A 305 16.12 -8.36 -13.16
CA THR A 305 15.19 -8.63 -12.06
C THR A 305 15.92 -9.00 -10.78
N LEU A 306 15.35 -8.60 -9.65
CA LEU A 306 15.75 -9.03 -8.32
C LEU A 306 14.54 -9.68 -7.65
N THR A 307 14.73 -10.88 -7.11
CA THR A 307 13.71 -11.59 -6.33
C THR A 307 14.17 -11.67 -4.88
N TYR A 308 13.31 -11.24 -3.96
CA TYR A 308 13.52 -11.34 -2.52
C TYR A 308 12.44 -12.22 -1.89
N HIS A 309 12.85 -13.11 -1.00
CA HIS A 309 11.97 -13.98 -0.22
C HIS A 309 12.29 -13.87 1.27
N THR A 310 11.26 -13.97 2.10
CA THR A 310 11.39 -14.12 3.54
C THR A 310 10.27 -14.97 4.10
N ASP A 311 10.59 -15.78 5.10
CA ASP A 311 9.59 -16.55 5.83
C ASP A 311 8.97 -15.69 6.94
N TRP A 312 7.67 -15.83 7.12
CA TRP A 312 6.91 -15.24 8.22
C TRP A 312 6.18 -16.30 9.02
N ASP A 313 6.45 -16.37 10.32
CA ASP A 313 5.73 -17.20 11.28
C ASP A 313 4.50 -16.44 11.80
N SER A 314 3.31 -16.96 11.53
CA SER A 314 2.03 -16.39 11.95
C SER A 314 1.73 -16.64 13.45
N GLY A 315 2.64 -17.29 14.18
CA GLY A 315 2.52 -17.56 15.60
C GLY A 315 2.19 -16.31 16.41
N GLY A 316 1.06 -16.37 17.13
CA GLY A 316 0.64 -15.31 18.06
C GLY A 316 -0.20 -14.18 17.46
N ILE A 317 -0.54 -14.22 16.17
CA ILE A 317 -1.52 -13.28 15.60
C ILE A 317 -2.95 -13.68 15.99
N LEU A 318 -3.81 -12.67 16.17
CA LEU A 318 -5.23 -12.88 16.48
C LEU A 318 -6.02 -13.22 15.22
N ALA A 319 -7.17 -13.88 15.41
CA ALA A 319 -8.15 -14.06 14.33
C ALA A 319 -8.59 -12.69 13.77
N GLY A 320 -8.62 -12.56 12.45
CA GLY A 320 -8.95 -11.32 11.74
C GLY A 320 -8.45 -11.28 10.30
N SER A 321 -8.69 -10.15 9.64
CA SER A 321 -8.25 -9.83 8.27
C SER A 321 -6.96 -9.02 8.28
N TYR A 322 -6.04 -9.41 7.41
CA TYR A 322 -4.70 -8.86 7.31
C TYR A 322 -4.34 -8.59 5.85
N GLN A 323 -3.27 -7.82 5.65
CA GLN A 323 -2.72 -7.53 4.34
C GLN A 323 -1.20 -7.54 4.38
N VAL A 324 -0.58 -8.15 3.37
CA VAL A 324 0.84 -7.96 3.03
C VAL A 324 0.93 -6.76 2.10
N LYS A 325 1.80 -5.81 2.41
CA LYS A 325 2.14 -4.65 1.58
C LYS A 325 3.59 -4.75 1.12
N GLY A 326 3.83 -4.47 -0.15
CA GLY A 326 5.16 -4.44 -0.75
C GLY A 326 5.41 -3.14 -1.50
N TRP A 327 6.54 -2.50 -1.26
CA TRP A 327 7.00 -1.35 -2.04
C TRP A 327 8.52 -1.26 -2.08
N VAL A 328 9.06 -0.43 -2.98
CA VAL A 328 10.49 -0.15 -3.07
C VAL A 328 10.72 1.35 -3.04
N ASP A 329 11.56 1.78 -2.11
CA ASP A 329 12.11 3.14 -2.08
C ASP A 329 13.44 3.14 -2.84
N HIS A 330 13.62 4.05 -3.80
CA HIS A 330 14.81 4.16 -4.64
C HIS A 330 15.10 5.63 -5.03
N ASP A 331 16.23 5.89 -5.69
CA ASP A 331 16.66 7.26 -6.07
C ASP A 331 15.69 8.01 -6.99
N GLY A 332 14.76 7.29 -7.63
CA GLY A 332 13.72 7.85 -8.50
C GLY A 332 12.39 8.09 -7.79
N GLY A 333 12.28 7.71 -6.51
CA GLY A 333 11.05 7.79 -5.71
C GLY A 333 10.66 6.45 -5.10
N THR A 334 9.35 6.28 -4.88
CA THR A 334 8.78 5.07 -4.31
C THR A 334 7.85 4.42 -5.34
N THR A 335 7.94 3.10 -5.51
CA THR A 335 7.00 2.37 -6.37
C THR A 335 5.58 2.44 -5.78
N PRO A 336 4.54 2.21 -6.60
CA PRO A 336 3.22 1.91 -6.05
C PRO A 336 3.29 0.77 -5.03
N VAL A 337 2.42 0.84 -4.01
CA VAL A 337 2.32 -0.21 -3.00
C VAL A 337 1.46 -1.34 -3.55
N GLU A 338 2.04 -2.53 -3.67
CA GLU A 338 1.31 -3.76 -3.95
C GLU A 338 0.72 -4.32 -2.66
N THR A 339 -0.49 -4.86 -2.72
CA THR A 339 -1.21 -5.38 -1.54
C THR A 339 -1.81 -6.75 -1.83
N VAL A 340 -1.62 -7.70 -0.91
CA VAL A 340 -2.27 -9.02 -0.91
C VAL A 340 -3.00 -9.19 0.42
N GLU A 341 -4.32 -9.34 0.38
CA GLU A 341 -5.15 -9.57 1.55
C GLU A 341 -5.22 -11.06 1.91
N PHE A 342 -5.28 -11.35 3.21
CA PHE A 342 -5.46 -12.71 3.72
C PHE A 342 -6.20 -12.69 5.05
N GLU A 343 -6.81 -13.82 5.41
CA GLU A 343 -7.50 -13.99 6.68
C GLU A 343 -6.85 -15.08 7.53
N THR A 344 -6.94 -14.93 8.85
CA THR A 344 -6.49 -15.96 9.81
C THR A 344 -7.64 -16.85 10.29
N LYS A 345 -8.89 -16.50 9.95
CA LYS A 345 -10.11 -17.24 10.29
C LYS A 345 -11.25 -16.87 9.33
N ARG A 346 -12.05 -17.86 8.91
CA ARG A 346 -13.34 -17.65 8.25
C ARG A 346 -14.46 -17.79 9.29
N ASP A 347 -15.13 -16.69 9.65
CA ASP A 347 -16.42 -16.77 10.35
C ASP A 347 -17.52 -16.84 9.29
N MET A 348 -18.03 -18.05 9.01
CA MET A 348 -19.21 -18.20 8.16
C MET A 348 -20.47 -18.06 9.02
N GLN A 349 -21.28 -17.02 8.77
CA GLN A 349 -22.64 -16.94 9.30
C GLN A 349 -23.64 -17.22 8.18
N TRP A 350 -24.60 -18.09 8.47
CA TRP A 350 -25.76 -18.34 7.62
C TRP A 350 -26.90 -17.44 8.08
N ASP A 351 -27.45 -16.63 7.16
CA ASP A 351 -28.66 -15.83 7.40
C ASP A 351 -29.70 -16.11 6.31
N TRP A 352 -30.98 -16.08 6.69
CA TRP A 352 -32.10 -16.35 5.79
C TRP A 352 -32.74 -15.02 5.37
N ASP A 353 -32.76 -14.70 4.06
CA ASP A 353 -33.61 -13.61 3.57
C ASP A 353 -35.06 -14.06 3.45
N ASP A 354 -35.99 -13.11 3.60
CA ASP A 354 -37.44 -13.30 3.53
C ASP A 354 -37.89 -14.13 2.31
N LEU A 355 -38.66 -15.19 2.60
CA LEU A 355 -39.23 -16.15 1.66
C LEU A 355 -40.35 -15.54 0.81
N GLU A 356 -40.04 -14.67 -0.15
CA GLU A 356 -41.06 -14.16 -1.09
C GLU A 356 -41.09 -14.86 -2.47
N ASP A 357 -40.04 -15.58 -2.89
CA ASP A 357 -40.00 -16.22 -4.21
C ASP A 357 -40.03 -17.75 -4.16
N VAL A 358 -41.24 -18.31 -3.95
CA VAL A 358 -41.54 -19.72 -4.27
C VAL A 358 -42.19 -19.79 -5.65
N TYR A 359 -41.38 -20.04 -6.69
CA TYR A 359 -41.89 -20.33 -8.03
C TYR A 359 -42.67 -21.65 -8.05
N ARG A 360 -43.99 -21.59 -8.31
CA ARG A 360 -44.83 -22.76 -8.60
C ARG A 360 -44.74 -23.14 -10.06
N HIS A 361 -43.97 -24.17 -10.38
CA HIS A 361 -44.10 -24.87 -11.66
C HIS A 361 -43.91 -26.37 -11.43
N GLY A 362 -45.01 -27.15 -11.45
CA GLY A 362 -45.03 -28.62 -11.49
C GLY A 362 -44.21 -29.36 -10.42
N GLU A 363 -44.87 -29.92 -9.41
CA GLU A 363 -44.35 -30.94 -8.46
C GLU A 363 -43.00 -30.68 -7.74
N LYS A 364 -42.46 -29.46 -7.76
CA LYS A 364 -41.20 -29.11 -7.09
C LYS A 364 -41.32 -27.83 -6.27
N ILE A 365 -40.65 -27.82 -5.11
CA ILE A 365 -40.35 -26.61 -4.32
C ILE A 365 -38.83 -26.56 -4.18
N VAL A 366 -38.24 -25.41 -4.48
CA VAL A 366 -36.80 -25.11 -4.34
C VAL A 366 -36.69 -23.96 -3.34
N GLY A 367 -35.79 -24.09 -2.36
CA GLY A 367 -35.34 -22.96 -1.53
C GLY A 367 -33.84 -22.74 -1.74
N THR A 368 -33.42 -21.49 -1.81
CA THR A 368 -32.02 -21.06 -1.96
C THR A 368 -31.57 -20.29 -0.72
N ALA A 369 -30.37 -20.58 -0.23
CA ALA A 369 -29.72 -19.81 0.82
C ALA A 369 -28.47 -19.11 0.24
N ASN A 370 -28.24 -17.86 0.65
CA ASN A 370 -27.10 -17.06 0.22
C ASN A 370 -25.98 -17.16 1.27
N LEU A 371 -24.74 -17.37 0.82
CA LEU A 371 -23.57 -17.18 1.68
C LEU A 371 -23.33 -15.67 1.87
N ARG A 372 -23.08 -15.23 3.10
CA ARG A 372 -22.76 -13.83 3.41
C ARG A 372 -21.40 -13.71 4.12
N HIS A 373 -20.67 -12.63 3.82
CA HIS A 373 -19.52 -12.18 4.61
C HIS A 373 -19.97 -11.69 6.00
N PRO A 374 -19.07 -11.60 7.01
CA PRO A 374 -19.40 -11.08 8.34
C PRO A 374 -19.98 -9.65 8.35
N ASN A 375 -19.71 -8.86 7.31
CA ASN A 375 -20.26 -7.52 7.12
C ASN A 375 -21.67 -7.52 6.48
N GLY A 376 -22.24 -8.70 6.23
CA GLY A 376 -23.56 -8.90 5.64
C GLY A 376 -23.60 -8.88 4.11
N SER A 377 -22.50 -8.68 3.38
CA SER A 377 -22.54 -8.73 1.90
C SER A 377 -22.66 -10.17 1.38
N VAL A 378 -23.43 -10.38 0.30
CA VAL A 378 -23.59 -11.69 -0.34
C VAL A 378 -22.31 -12.06 -1.10
N VAL A 379 -21.90 -13.33 -1.04
CA VAL A 379 -20.82 -13.88 -1.86
C VAL A 379 -21.35 -14.06 -3.29
N GLU A 380 -20.91 -13.21 -4.23
CA GLU A 380 -21.28 -13.21 -5.66
C GLU A 380 -20.82 -14.51 -6.40
N PRO A 381 -21.44 -14.91 -7.53
CA PRO A 381 -21.98 -16.26 -7.70
C PRO A 381 -21.03 -17.29 -8.34
N ALA A 382 -20.79 -18.37 -7.60
CA ALA A 382 -20.63 -19.73 -8.18
C ALA A 382 -21.52 -20.77 -7.48
N ASP A 383 -21.97 -20.53 -6.24
CA ASP A 383 -22.60 -21.57 -5.43
C ASP A 383 -23.92 -21.10 -4.81
N THR A 384 -25.02 -21.26 -5.55
CA THR A 384 -26.37 -21.29 -4.98
C THR A 384 -26.72 -22.75 -4.68
N ALA A 385 -26.82 -23.11 -3.39
CA ALA A 385 -27.33 -24.42 -2.98
C ALA A 385 -28.86 -24.40 -2.97
N GLY A 386 -29.50 -25.30 -3.72
CA GLY A 386 -30.94 -25.52 -3.67
C GLY A 386 -31.26 -27.01 -3.51
N ILE A 387 -32.25 -27.36 -2.70
CA ILE A 387 -32.71 -28.76 -2.52
C ILE A 387 -34.10 -28.94 -3.14
N SER A 388 -34.35 -30.10 -3.78
CA SER A 388 -35.67 -30.52 -4.30
C SER A 388 -35.94 -31.98 -3.96
N VAL A 389 -37.20 -32.31 -3.63
CA VAL A 389 -37.67 -33.68 -3.34
C VAL A 389 -38.66 -34.12 -4.44
N LEU A 390 -38.51 -35.34 -4.94
CA LEU A 390 -39.41 -35.97 -5.93
C LEU A 390 -40.14 -37.17 -5.32
N ARG A 391 -41.35 -37.44 -5.80
CA ARG A 391 -42.07 -38.71 -5.60
C ARG A 391 -42.04 -39.54 -6.88
N PRO A 392 -41.76 -40.86 -6.82
CA PRO A 392 -42.21 -41.76 -7.86
C PRO A 392 -43.59 -42.31 -7.47
N ASN A 393 -44.60 -42.11 -8.32
CA ASN A 393 -45.81 -42.93 -8.29
C ASN A 393 -45.82 -43.74 -9.59
N LEU A 394 -45.94 -45.06 -9.48
CA LEU A 394 -45.77 -46.00 -10.58
C LEU A 394 -47.11 -46.72 -10.81
N GLU A 395 -47.89 -46.27 -11.78
CA GLU A 395 -48.94 -47.09 -12.43
C GLU A 395 -49.01 -46.74 -13.93
N THR A 396 -48.70 -47.69 -14.80
CA THR A 396 -48.87 -47.57 -16.26
C THR A 396 -50.13 -48.33 -16.75
N PHE A 397 -50.83 -47.72 -17.72
CA PHE A 397 -51.96 -48.17 -18.58
C PHE A 397 -53.44 -47.93 -18.15
N VAL A 398 -53.88 -46.66 -18.24
CA VAL A 398 -55.05 -46.03 -18.96
C VAL A 398 -56.27 -46.91 -19.39
N PRO A 399 -57.57 -46.44 -19.41
CA PRO A 399 -58.12 -45.06 -19.26
C PRO A 399 -59.36 -44.91 -18.33
N ALA A 400 -59.45 -43.77 -17.66
CA ALA A 400 -60.57 -42.81 -17.73
C ALA A 400 -60.32 -41.69 -16.71
N LEU A 401 -60.61 -40.46 -17.12
CA LEU A 401 -60.58 -39.28 -16.25
C LEU A 401 -61.24 -39.54 -14.89
N ASN A 402 -60.47 -39.38 -13.81
CA ASN A 402 -61.00 -38.89 -12.55
C ASN A 402 -59.94 -38.04 -11.85
N LEU A 403 -60.20 -36.73 -11.84
CA LEU A 403 -59.60 -35.76 -10.94
C LEU A 403 -60.03 -36.11 -9.51
N ASN A 404 -59.24 -36.93 -8.81
CA ASN A 404 -59.23 -37.07 -7.35
C ASN A 404 -58.19 -38.14 -6.96
N THR A 405 -56.92 -37.77 -6.84
CA THR A 405 -55.95 -38.54 -6.05
C THR A 405 -55.48 -37.65 -4.89
N MET A 406 -55.79 -38.11 -3.68
CA MET A 406 -55.58 -37.47 -2.39
C MET A 406 -54.30 -38.02 -1.73
N ASP A 407 -53.12 -37.74 -2.29
CA ASP A 407 -51.87 -38.16 -1.61
C ASP A 407 -51.20 -36.96 -0.92
N PRO A 408 -50.94 -37.02 0.41
CA PRO A 408 -50.23 -35.96 1.14
C PRO A 408 -48.78 -35.91 0.65
N TYR A 409 -48.16 -34.75 0.40
CA TYR A 409 -46.74 -34.62 -0.03
C TYR A 409 -45.78 -34.50 1.18
N TYR A 410 -44.52 -34.95 1.03
CA TYR A 410 -43.49 -34.92 2.08
C TYR A 410 -42.28 -34.09 1.66
N SER A 411 -41.72 -33.30 2.57
CA SER A 411 -40.37 -32.74 2.47
C SER A 411 -39.59 -33.03 3.75
N THR A 412 -38.30 -33.31 3.61
CA THR A 412 -37.35 -33.48 4.72
C THR A 412 -36.20 -32.51 4.47
N GLN A 413 -35.87 -31.68 5.45
CA GLN A 413 -34.66 -30.85 5.45
C GLN A 413 -33.61 -31.46 6.37
N PHE A 414 -32.35 -31.40 5.94
CA PHE A 414 -31.18 -31.76 6.75
C PHE A 414 -30.44 -30.49 7.12
N ILE A 415 -30.04 -30.40 8.39
CA ILE A 415 -29.11 -29.38 8.88
C ILE A 415 -27.79 -30.11 9.13
N VAL A 416 -26.71 -29.64 8.52
CA VAL A 416 -25.33 -30.04 8.88
C VAL A 416 -24.70 -28.80 9.50
N THR A 417 -24.41 -28.86 10.80
CA THR A 417 -23.72 -27.77 11.50
C THR A 417 -22.24 -28.13 11.61
N ALA A 418 -21.35 -27.39 10.95
CA ALA A 418 -19.93 -27.45 11.22
C ALA A 418 -19.58 -26.42 12.31
N LEU A 419 -19.09 -26.88 13.46
CA LEU A 419 -18.57 -26.03 14.53
C LEU A 419 -17.20 -26.56 15.02
N ASP A 420 -16.21 -25.66 14.93
CA ASP A 420 -14.88 -25.64 15.57
C ASP A 420 -13.65 -26.27 14.86
N PRO A 421 -12.44 -25.62 14.89
CA PRO A 421 -11.29 -25.89 14.02
C PRO A 421 -10.18 -26.72 14.68
N SER A 422 -10.51 -27.63 15.60
CA SER A 422 -9.53 -28.54 16.23
C SER A 422 -9.38 -29.90 15.51
N GLY A 423 -9.94 -30.05 14.30
CA GLY A 423 -9.97 -31.33 13.59
C GLY A 423 -11.11 -32.26 14.06
N ILE A 424 -12.21 -31.69 14.56
CA ILE A 424 -13.38 -32.42 15.05
C ILE A 424 -14.59 -32.00 14.21
N HIS A 425 -15.13 -32.92 13.40
CA HIS A 425 -16.40 -32.70 12.72
C HIS A 425 -17.51 -33.35 13.54
N THR A 426 -18.44 -32.56 14.09
CA THR A 426 -19.63 -33.10 14.77
C THR A 426 -20.79 -33.09 13.78
N LEU A 427 -21.36 -34.25 13.47
CA LEU A 427 -22.56 -34.34 12.64
C LEU A 427 -23.80 -34.31 13.54
N THR A 428 -24.41 -33.13 13.72
CA THR A 428 -25.72 -33.03 14.40
C THR A 428 -26.81 -32.79 13.37
N SER A 429 -27.65 -33.80 13.11
CA SER A 429 -28.81 -33.66 12.22
C SER A 429 -30.09 -33.50 13.05
N THR A 430 -30.91 -32.50 12.73
CA THR A 430 -32.30 -32.43 13.20
C THR A 430 -33.20 -32.42 11.97
N ALA A 431 -33.89 -33.52 11.68
CA ALA A 431 -34.92 -33.52 10.66
C ALA A 431 -36.14 -32.77 11.22
N SER A 432 -36.70 -31.81 10.48
CA SER A 432 -37.98 -31.19 10.84
C SER A 432 -38.96 -31.40 9.69
N LYS A 433 -40.14 -31.94 9.99
CA LYS A 433 -41.24 -32.11 9.02
C LYS A 433 -42.04 -30.81 8.96
N ILE A 434 -42.21 -30.22 7.77
CA ILE A 434 -43.16 -29.11 7.57
C ILE A 434 -44.15 -29.51 6.47
N GLY A 435 -45.41 -29.75 6.84
CA GLY A 435 -46.50 -30.00 5.90
C GLY A 435 -47.25 -28.70 5.55
N TYR A 436 -47.64 -28.54 4.28
CA TYR A 436 -48.54 -27.45 3.87
C TYR A 436 -50.00 -27.92 3.74
N LYS A 437 -50.91 -27.05 4.18
CA LYS A 437 -52.38 -27.22 4.16
C LYS A 437 -52.94 -26.91 2.77
N THR A 438 -53.81 -27.76 2.22
CA THR A 438 -54.74 -27.34 1.17
C THR A 438 -56.18 -27.40 1.71
N ALA A 439 -56.98 -26.40 1.38
CA ALA A 439 -58.32 -26.24 1.91
C ALA A 439 -59.32 -27.06 1.10
N MET A 440 -59.86 -28.15 1.68
CA MET A 440 -61.19 -28.64 1.32
C MET A 440 -61.95 -29.12 2.57
N ASN A 441 -63.19 -28.65 2.72
CA ASN A 441 -64.26 -29.14 3.60
C ASN A 441 -64.15 -28.97 5.12
N ASN A 442 -63.57 -27.85 5.58
CA ASN A 442 -63.88 -27.25 6.90
C ASN A 442 -63.81 -28.16 8.14
N ARG A 443 -63.02 -29.23 8.10
CA ARG A 443 -62.65 -30.05 9.26
C ARG A 443 -61.15 -29.96 9.48
N TRP A 444 -60.78 -29.67 10.72
CA TRP A 444 -59.39 -29.60 11.17
C TRP A 444 -58.95 -30.98 11.62
N PHE A 445 -57.93 -31.53 10.99
CA PHE A 445 -57.16 -32.63 11.55
C PHE A 445 -55.72 -32.14 11.73
N VAL A 446 -55.19 -32.34 12.92
CA VAL A 446 -53.80 -32.07 13.26
C VAL A 446 -53.02 -33.35 12.95
N VAL A 447 -52.11 -33.32 11.99
CA VAL A 447 -51.07 -34.35 11.85
C VAL A 447 -49.84 -33.80 12.55
N THR A 448 -49.76 -34.00 13.85
CA THR A 448 -48.49 -33.96 14.58
C THR A 448 -47.83 -35.31 14.36
N GLU A 449 -46.79 -35.36 13.53
CA GLU A 449 -45.87 -36.49 13.55
C GLU A 449 -44.52 -35.96 14.00
N ASP A 450 -43.97 -36.62 15.01
CA ASP A 450 -42.72 -36.24 15.63
C ASP A 450 -41.57 -36.47 14.64
N PRO A 451 -40.64 -35.52 14.51
CA PRO A 451 -39.42 -35.76 13.74
C PRO A 451 -38.62 -36.93 14.34
N PHE A 452 -37.88 -37.66 13.50
CA PHE A 452 -36.90 -38.66 13.95
C PHE A 452 -35.48 -38.14 13.67
N ALA A 453 -34.56 -38.30 14.61
CA ALA A 453 -33.17 -37.90 14.42
C ALA A 453 -32.36 -39.02 13.74
N LEU A 454 -31.22 -38.66 13.15
CA LEU A 454 -30.15 -39.58 12.79
C LEU A 454 -28.93 -39.30 13.67
N SER A 455 -28.29 -40.35 14.15
CA SER A 455 -27.05 -40.32 14.94
C SER A 455 -25.98 -41.17 14.27
N ALA A 456 -24.71 -40.78 14.41
CA ALA A 456 -23.58 -41.50 13.86
C ALA A 456 -22.71 -42.10 14.97
N THR A 457 -22.15 -43.30 14.75
CA THR A 457 -21.21 -43.97 15.65
C THR A 457 -20.01 -44.51 14.88
N PRO A 458 -18.78 -44.01 15.13
CA PRO A 458 -18.48 -42.85 15.97
C PRO A 458 -19.17 -41.57 15.45
N GLU A 459 -19.41 -40.60 16.34
CA GLU A 459 -20.03 -39.30 16.00
C GLU A 459 -19.17 -38.47 15.03
N VAL A 460 -17.89 -38.84 14.92
CA VAL A 460 -16.88 -38.20 14.07
C VAL A 460 -16.35 -39.22 13.06
N ALA A 461 -16.33 -38.85 11.80
CA ALA A 461 -15.80 -39.67 10.71
C ALA A 461 -14.45 -39.14 10.23
N ILE A 462 -13.50 -40.05 9.97
CA ILE A 462 -12.22 -39.69 9.34
C ILE A 462 -12.40 -39.80 7.83
N ALA A 463 -12.06 -38.75 7.08
CA ALA A 463 -12.09 -38.71 5.61
C ALA A 463 -10.93 -39.51 4.99
N ASP A 464 -10.80 -40.78 5.35
CA ASP A 464 -9.72 -41.68 4.92
C ASP A 464 -10.13 -42.61 3.77
N GLY A 465 -11.42 -42.66 3.40
CA GLY A 465 -11.95 -43.62 2.42
C GLY A 465 -11.92 -45.08 2.87
N ILE A 466 -11.62 -45.36 4.14
CA ILE A 466 -11.35 -46.71 4.64
C ILE A 466 -12.21 -47.02 5.87
N THR A 467 -12.44 -46.07 6.76
CA THR A 467 -13.12 -46.26 8.04
C THR A 467 -14.60 -45.87 7.94
N PRO A 468 -15.54 -46.84 7.91
CA PRO A 468 -16.97 -46.51 7.90
C PRO A 468 -17.45 -46.07 9.28
N ILE A 469 -18.51 -45.27 9.30
CA ILE A 469 -19.31 -44.95 10.49
C ILE A 469 -20.70 -45.56 10.36
N ARG A 470 -21.29 -45.94 11.49
CA ARG A 470 -22.68 -46.41 11.56
C ARG A 470 -23.61 -45.22 11.72
N VAL A 471 -24.61 -45.08 10.86
CA VAL A 471 -25.67 -44.08 10.99
C VAL A 471 -26.98 -44.77 11.37
N GLU A 472 -27.63 -44.32 12.43
CA GLU A 472 -28.87 -44.90 12.94
C GLU A 472 -29.94 -43.83 13.15
N SER A 473 -31.19 -44.16 12.78
CA SER A 473 -32.33 -43.32 13.07
C SER A 473 -32.92 -43.58 14.45
N ASP A 474 -33.63 -42.59 14.97
CA ASP A 474 -34.69 -42.80 15.96
C ASP A 474 -35.79 -43.70 15.42
N VAL A 475 -36.65 -44.18 16.32
CA VAL A 475 -37.84 -44.96 15.91
C VAL A 475 -38.73 -44.08 15.06
N VAL A 476 -38.86 -44.45 13.79
CA VAL A 476 -39.73 -43.79 12.83
C VAL A 476 -41.15 -44.30 13.03
N ARG A 477 -42.08 -43.36 13.18
CA ARG A 477 -43.50 -43.63 13.39
C ARG A 477 -44.34 -43.05 12.25
N GLU A 478 -45.38 -43.79 11.87
CA GLU A 478 -46.49 -43.30 11.05
C GLU A 478 -47.69 -43.10 11.99
N GLY A 479 -48.04 -41.84 12.27
CA GLY A 479 -48.89 -41.47 13.39
C GLY A 479 -48.31 -41.93 14.74
N THR A 480 -49.03 -42.80 15.45
CA THR A 480 -48.59 -43.36 16.75
C THR A 480 -47.89 -44.72 16.61
N GLU A 481 -47.98 -45.35 15.43
CA GLU A 481 -47.47 -46.70 15.18
C GLU A 481 -46.05 -46.64 14.63
N GLU A 482 -45.20 -47.57 15.02
CA GLU A 482 -43.84 -47.71 14.45
C GLU A 482 -43.95 -48.27 13.03
N ILE A 483 -43.09 -47.81 12.11
CA ILE A 483 -43.06 -48.39 10.78
C ILE A 483 -42.74 -49.89 10.85
N SER A 484 -43.36 -50.68 9.98
CA SER A 484 -43.15 -52.13 9.95
C SER A 484 -41.72 -52.49 9.54
N ASP A 485 -41.20 -53.58 10.10
CA ASP A 485 -39.92 -54.16 9.68
C ASP A 485 -39.95 -54.50 8.19
N GLY A 486 -38.85 -54.20 7.49
CA GLY A 486 -38.75 -54.38 6.04
C GLY A 486 -39.21 -53.17 5.22
N THR A 487 -39.67 -52.08 5.86
CA THR A 487 -39.90 -50.81 5.15
C THR A 487 -38.57 -50.30 4.59
N LEU A 488 -38.53 -49.89 3.32
CA LEU A 488 -37.28 -49.50 2.66
C LEU A 488 -37.08 -47.97 2.65
N ILE A 489 -35.84 -47.53 2.85
CA ILE A 489 -35.37 -46.17 2.54
C ILE A 489 -34.23 -46.22 1.54
N THR A 490 -34.22 -45.32 0.56
CA THR A 490 -33.10 -45.19 -0.40
C THR A 490 -32.13 -44.11 0.09
N ILE A 491 -30.84 -44.44 0.10
CA ILE A 491 -29.77 -43.55 0.54
C ILE A 491 -28.84 -43.26 -0.64
N ASN A 492 -28.57 -41.97 -0.87
CA ASN A 492 -27.70 -41.52 -1.96
C ASN A 492 -26.77 -40.40 -1.46
N PRO A 493 -25.59 -40.73 -0.92
CA PRO A 493 -24.65 -39.71 -0.46
C PRO A 493 -23.99 -38.99 -1.64
N LEU A 494 -23.76 -37.67 -1.55
CA LEU A 494 -23.00 -36.95 -2.58
C LEU A 494 -21.51 -37.32 -2.53
N VAL A 495 -20.96 -37.47 -1.31
CA VAL A 495 -19.57 -37.86 -1.08
C VAL A 495 -19.49 -39.07 -0.17
N GLY A 496 -18.47 -39.90 -0.39
CA GLY A 496 -18.36 -41.20 0.26
C GLY A 496 -19.28 -42.25 -0.36
N SER A 497 -19.47 -43.36 0.33
CA SER A 497 -20.34 -44.45 -0.13
C SER A 497 -21.03 -45.15 1.03
N VAL A 498 -22.31 -45.47 0.89
CA VAL A 498 -22.96 -46.38 1.85
C VAL A 498 -22.43 -47.79 1.58
N THR A 499 -22.05 -48.53 2.62
CA THR A 499 -21.43 -49.86 2.50
C THR A 499 -22.35 -51.01 2.95
N THR A 500 -23.45 -50.71 3.65
CA THR A 500 -24.53 -51.67 3.99
C THR A 500 -25.08 -52.40 2.78
N GLU A 501 -25.35 -53.71 2.86
CA GLU A 501 -25.94 -54.45 1.74
C GLU A 501 -27.26 -53.81 1.28
N ASP A 502 -27.45 -53.80 -0.04
CA ASP A 502 -28.66 -53.25 -0.64
C ASP A 502 -29.83 -54.23 -0.48
N ALA A 503 -30.85 -53.81 0.27
CA ALA A 503 -32.02 -54.64 0.54
C ALA A 503 -32.90 -54.87 -0.70
N SER A 504 -32.79 -54.04 -1.74
CA SER A 504 -33.65 -54.14 -2.94
C SER A 504 -32.94 -53.71 -4.24
N PRO A 505 -31.96 -54.50 -4.74
CA PRO A 505 -31.10 -54.11 -5.87
C PRO A 505 -31.81 -53.90 -7.22
N ALA A 506 -33.14 -54.13 -7.28
CA ALA A 506 -33.96 -53.83 -8.44
C ALA A 506 -34.28 -52.32 -8.60
N LEU A 507 -34.03 -51.49 -7.58
CA LEU A 507 -34.30 -50.05 -7.60
C LEU A 507 -32.99 -49.25 -7.58
N GLY A 508 -32.98 -48.09 -8.25
CA GLY A 508 -31.80 -47.22 -8.26
C GLY A 508 -31.47 -46.64 -6.88
N GLY A 509 -30.18 -46.50 -6.57
CA GLY A 509 -29.67 -46.11 -5.25
C GLY A 509 -29.47 -47.32 -4.33
N ARG A 510 -29.03 -47.11 -3.09
CA ARG A 510 -28.85 -48.19 -2.12
C ARG A 510 -29.99 -48.18 -1.12
N GLN A 511 -30.74 -49.27 -1.00
CA GLN A 511 -31.87 -49.35 -0.08
C GLN A 511 -31.51 -50.06 1.23
N VAL A 512 -32.05 -49.54 2.33
CA VAL A 512 -31.88 -50.08 3.67
C VAL A 512 -33.26 -50.36 4.25
N ALA A 513 -33.45 -51.58 4.76
CA ALA A 513 -34.68 -51.99 5.40
C ALA A 513 -34.73 -51.53 6.87
N SER A 514 -35.90 -51.12 7.34
CA SER A 514 -36.14 -50.85 8.75
C SER A 514 -36.13 -52.14 9.57
N SER A 515 -35.68 -52.02 10.82
CA SER A 515 -35.84 -53.05 11.85
C SER A 515 -36.10 -52.38 13.20
N GLY A 516 -37.15 -52.81 13.90
CA GLY A 516 -37.61 -52.16 15.14
C GLY A 516 -37.99 -50.70 14.94
N GLY A 517 -38.58 -50.38 13.78
CA GLY A 517 -38.94 -49.02 13.39
C GLY A 517 -37.77 -48.10 13.09
N ARG A 518 -36.52 -48.59 13.01
CA ARG A 518 -35.31 -47.78 12.78
C ARG A 518 -34.63 -48.14 11.47
N PHE A 519 -33.96 -47.17 10.85
CA PHE A 519 -33.03 -47.37 9.75
C PHE A 519 -31.60 -47.31 10.27
N SER A 520 -30.73 -48.20 9.78
CA SER A 520 -29.37 -48.31 10.28
C SER A 520 -28.43 -48.72 9.15
N PHE A 521 -27.41 -47.91 8.84
CA PHE A 521 -26.54 -48.10 7.70
C PHE A 521 -25.10 -47.62 7.93
N ASP A 522 -24.13 -48.29 7.32
CA ASP A 522 -22.73 -47.91 7.32
C ASP A 522 -22.44 -46.94 6.18
N TRP A 523 -21.82 -45.80 6.49
CA TRP A 523 -21.34 -44.82 5.52
C TRP A 523 -19.82 -44.70 5.59
N LEU A 524 -19.17 -44.80 4.45
CA LEU A 524 -17.74 -44.68 4.25
C LEU A 524 -17.43 -43.28 3.72
N PRO A 525 -16.76 -42.41 4.50
CA PRO A 525 -16.37 -41.07 4.08
C PRO A 525 -15.43 -41.08 2.86
N PRO A 526 -15.31 -40.00 2.06
CA PRO A 526 -14.38 -39.92 0.92
C PRO A 526 -12.90 -39.79 1.36
N THR A 527 -11.95 -39.91 0.42
CA THR A 527 -10.48 -39.80 0.64
C THR A 527 -9.91 -38.37 0.47
N THR A 528 -10.69 -37.41 0.00
CA THR A 528 -10.25 -36.02 -0.24
C THR A 528 -11.17 -35.05 0.49
N THR A 529 -10.62 -33.92 0.96
CA THR A 529 -11.38 -32.75 1.46
C THR A 529 -12.07 -31.99 0.33
N ALA A 530 -12.61 -32.70 -0.67
CA ALA A 530 -13.35 -32.07 -1.76
C ALA A 530 -14.53 -31.28 -1.17
N LEU A 531 -14.75 -30.09 -1.76
CA LEU A 531 -15.77 -29.09 -1.45
C LEU A 531 -17.00 -29.65 -0.71
N ASP A 532 -17.36 -28.98 0.40
CA ASP A 532 -18.59 -29.17 1.17
C ASP A 532 -19.76 -29.50 0.25
N GLY A 533 -20.08 -30.79 0.22
CA GLY A 533 -20.88 -31.36 -0.83
C GLY A 533 -21.88 -32.33 -0.24
N PHE A 534 -23.07 -31.82 0.06
CA PHE A 534 -24.31 -32.59 -0.05
C PHE A 534 -25.16 -31.91 -1.12
N ALA A 535 -25.34 -32.57 -2.27
CA ALA A 535 -26.16 -32.07 -3.36
C ALA A 535 -26.79 -33.25 -4.12
N HIS A 536 -28.12 -33.24 -4.17
CA HIS A 536 -28.99 -33.93 -5.12
C HIS A 536 -28.93 -35.47 -5.27
N ALA A 537 -29.96 -36.13 -4.71
CA ALA A 537 -30.50 -37.36 -5.28
C ALA A 537 -31.43 -37.02 -6.48
N PHE A 538 -31.18 -37.61 -7.64
CA PHE A 538 -32.12 -37.63 -8.77
C PHE A 538 -32.69 -39.05 -8.95
N LEU A 539 -33.99 -39.14 -9.21
CA LEU A 539 -34.62 -40.34 -9.76
C LEU A 539 -34.29 -40.40 -11.26
N GLY A 540 -33.53 -41.43 -11.67
CA GLY A 540 -33.62 -41.92 -13.04
C GLY A 540 -34.95 -42.67 -13.19
N GLY A 541 -35.81 -42.18 -14.08
CA GLY A 541 -36.79 -43.03 -14.77
C GLY A 541 -36.17 -43.56 -16.06
N ASP A 542 -36.72 -44.64 -16.59
CA ASP A 542 -36.43 -45.18 -17.93
C ASP A 542 -36.36 -44.10 -19.03
#